data_AF-A0A914YA83-F1
#
_entry.id   AF-A0A914YA83-F1
#
_cell.length_a   1.000
_cell.length_b   1.000
_cell.length_c   1.000
_cell.angle_alpha   90.00
_cell.angle_beta   90.00
_cell.angle_gamma   90.00
#
_symmetry.space_group_name_H-M   'P 1'
#
loop_
_entity.id
_entity.type
_entity.pdbx_description
1 polymer ?
#
loop_
_entity_poly.entity_id
_entity_poly.type
_entity_poly.pdbx_seq_one_letter_code
_entity_poly.pdbx_strand_id
1 'polypeptide(L)'
;MSDSTSSSSSSSDQTPFHTSMDLSNVNPEILEAIFLRFSKKDLVKCSEVCHLWRNIVKTRSFWIAKEDYEDENYLRSLVDTGRPILGNNFAVLSIKKPFERGLLIHENPKGKNEVARHVDPRWFFDNGGDGWRYQAPPSFIQSHFHPEFKDLFDACLETSYQTCSKYFDISIKELGLSVSTK
;
A
#
# COMPACT_ATOMS: atom_id res chain seq x y z
N MET A 1 -56.54 59.05 -28.77
CA MET A 1 -55.83 58.66 -30.00
C MET A 1 -54.35 58.63 -29.65
N SER A 2 -53.60 57.55 -29.69
CA SER A 2 -53.82 56.11 -29.84
C SER A 2 -52.54 55.46 -29.32
N ASP A 3 -52.66 54.24 -28.82
CA ASP A 3 -51.59 53.39 -28.29
C ASP A 3 -50.35 53.26 -29.19
N SER A 4 -49.20 52.96 -28.56
CA SER A 4 -48.32 51.89 -29.04
C SER A 4 -47.33 51.48 -27.94
N THR A 5 -47.67 50.38 -27.29
CA THR A 5 -46.84 49.47 -26.52
C THR A 5 -45.66 48.95 -27.33
N SER A 6 -44.49 48.81 -26.71
CA SER A 6 -43.49 47.82 -27.11
C SER A 6 -42.78 47.28 -25.87
N SER A 7 -43.32 46.16 -25.40
CA SER A 7 -42.70 45.21 -24.49
C SER A 7 -41.55 44.50 -25.20
N SER A 8 -40.42 44.35 -24.51
CA SER A 8 -39.37 43.40 -24.89
C SER A 8 -38.83 42.75 -23.62
N SER A 9 -39.49 41.66 -23.26
CA SER A 9 -39.01 40.62 -22.36
C SER A 9 -37.92 39.79 -23.05
N SER A 10 -36.77 39.65 -22.42
CA SER A 10 -35.84 38.52 -22.61
C SER A 10 -34.96 38.48 -21.36
N SER A 11 -35.39 37.71 -20.36
CA SER A 11 -34.95 36.32 -20.15
C SER A 11 -33.65 36.28 -19.33
N SER A 12 -33.89 36.22 -18.03
CA SER A 12 -33.05 35.62 -17.01
C SER A 12 -32.22 34.45 -17.51
N ASP A 13 -30.90 34.56 -17.39
CA ASP A 13 -30.00 33.41 -17.27
C ASP A 13 -29.03 33.69 -16.12
N GLN A 14 -29.59 33.68 -14.91
CA GLN A 14 -28.79 33.49 -13.69
C GLN A 14 -28.79 31.99 -13.42
N THR A 15 -27.70 31.32 -13.77
CA THR A 15 -27.44 29.93 -13.41
C THR A 15 -27.36 29.82 -11.88
N PRO A 16 -28.25 29.09 -11.20
CA PRO A 16 -28.29 29.10 -9.74
C PRO A 16 -27.54 27.89 -9.19
N PHE A 17 -26.26 27.71 -9.50
CA PHE A 17 -25.49 26.60 -8.92
C PHE A 17 -24.02 26.95 -8.71
N HIS A 18 -23.75 27.70 -7.64
CA HIS A 18 -22.50 27.57 -6.90
C HIS A 18 -22.78 27.80 -5.41
N THR A 19 -23.63 26.95 -4.84
CA THR A 19 -23.67 26.77 -3.39
C THR A 19 -22.34 26.14 -3.00
N SER A 20 -21.38 26.96 -2.59
CA SER A 20 -20.15 26.51 -1.93
C SER A 20 -20.54 25.61 -0.77
N MET A 21 -20.32 24.30 -0.92
CA MET A 21 -20.64 23.34 0.12
C MET A 21 -19.62 23.48 1.25
N ASP A 22 -19.97 24.23 2.28
CA ASP A 22 -19.13 24.41 3.46
C ASP A 22 -19.18 23.12 4.31
N LEU A 23 -18.08 22.38 4.30
CA LEU A 23 -17.92 21.16 5.08
C LEU A 23 -17.45 21.42 6.52
N SER A 24 -17.25 22.68 6.93
CA SER A 24 -16.68 23.04 8.23
C SER A 24 -17.59 22.70 9.42
N ASN A 25 -18.91 22.64 9.21
CA ASN A 25 -19.91 22.35 10.23
C ASN A 25 -20.59 20.97 10.05
N VAL A 26 -20.03 20.11 9.21
CA VAL A 26 -20.59 18.77 8.97
C VAL A 26 -20.29 17.85 10.15
N ASN A 27 -21.27 17.02 10.53
CA ASN A 27 -21.12 16.02 11.59
C ASN A 27 -19.88 15.13 11.29
N PRO A 28 -18.96 14.93 12.27
CA PRO A 28 -17.79 14.07 12.10
C PRO A 28 -18.09 12.70 11.49
N GLU A 29 -19.22 12.08 11.80
CA GLU A 29 -19.63 10.78 11.26
C GLU A 29 -19.88 10.82 9.74
N ILE A 30 -20.45 11.92 9.25
CA ILE A 30 -20.69 12.13 7.81
C ILE A 30 -19.35 12.37 7.10
N LEU A 31 -18.46 13.16 7.72
CA LEU A 31 -17.11 13.37 7.19
C LEU A 31 -16.33 12.06 7.16
N GLU A 32 -16.47 11.22 8.17
CA GLU A 32 -15.86 9.89 8.21
C GLU A 32 -16.36 9.02 7.04
N ALA A 33 -17.68 8.96 6.84
CA ALA A 33 -18.29 8.23 5.71
C ALA A 33 -17.83 8.76 4.34
N ILE A 34 -17.61 10.07 4.22
CA ILE A 34 -17.02 10.69 3.01
C ILE A 34 -15.56 10.23 2.87
N PHE A 35 -14.77 10.30 3.93
CA PHE A 35 -13.36 9.92 3.96
C PHE A 35 -13.12 8.45 3.60
N LEU A 36 -14.01 7.54 3.98
CA LEU A 36 -13.91 6.13 3.61
C LEU A 36 -13.79 5.91 2.09
N ARG A 37 -14.32 6.83 1.27
CA ARG A 37 -14.27 6.76 -0.20
C ARG A 37 -12.94 7.25 -0.80
N PHE A 38 -12.10 7.93 -0.03
CA PHE A 38 -10.80 8.44 -0.52
C PHE A 38 -9.72 7.37 -0.46
N SER A 39 -8.69 7.51 -1.30
CA SER A 39 -7.52 6.65 -1.21
C SER A 39 -6.80 6.87 0.13
N LYS A 40 -6.18 5.83 0.67
CA LYS A 40 -5.37 5.94 1.91
C LYS A 40 -4.29 7.03 1.83
N LYS A 41 -3.71 7.26 0.64
CA LYS A 41 -2.71 8.30 0.40
C LYS A 41 -3.31 9.71 0.50
N ASP A 42 -4.51 9.90 -0.03
CA ASP A 42 -5.16 11.22 0.01
C ASP A 42 -5.69 11.54 1.41
N LEU A 43 -6.12 10.53 2.16
CA LEU A 43 -6.51 10.69 3.56
C LEU A 43 -5.39 11.25 4.44
N VAL A 44 -4.14 10.84 4.21
CA VAL A 44 -2.99 11.42 4.90
C VAL A 44 -2.87 12.91 4.60
N LYS A 45 -3.12 13.35 3.35
CA LYS A 45 -3.13 14.77 2.98
C LYS A 45 -4.32 15.51 3.59
N CYS A 46 -5.50 14.88 3.66
CA CYS A 46 -6.69 15.44 4.31
C CYS A 46 -6.42 15.80 5.78
N SER A 47 -5.53 15.08 6.46
CA SER A 47 -5.14 15.39 7.85
C SER A 47 -4.40 16.73 8.03
N GLU A 48 -3.98 17.37 6.94
CA GLU A 48 -3.34 18.69 6.95
C GLU A 48 -4.31 19.84 6.66
N VAL A 49 -5.57 19.55 6.30
CA VAL A 49 -6.55 20.58 5.94
C VAL A 49 -7.05 21.34 7.17
N CYS A 50 -7.51 20.63 8.20
CA CYS A 50 -7.96 21.24 9.44
C CYS A 50 -7.91 20.27 10.62
N HIS A 51 -8.10 20.78 11.85
CA HIS A 51 -8.08 19.97 13.07
C HIS A 51 -9.13 18.87 13.10
N LEU A 52 -10.34 19.14 12.60
CA LEU A 52 -11.41 18.15 12.57
C LEU A 52 -11.02 16.95 11.69
N TRP A 53 -10.52 17.22 10.47
CA TRP A 53 -10.11 16.19 9.52
C TRP A 53 -8.92 15.40 10.06
N ARG A 54 -7.96 16.10 10.67
CA ARG A 54 -6.81 15.48 11.35
C ARG A 54 -7.24 14.54 12.46
N ASN A 55 -8.22 14.94 13.28
CA ASN A 55 -8.69 14.14 14.40
C ASN A 55 -9.33 12.85 13.92
N ILE A 56 -10.17 12.90 12.88
CA ILE A 56 -10.76 11.70 12.26
C ILE A 56 -9.65 10.75 11.77
N VAL A 57 -8.73 11.27 10.94
CA VAL A 57 -7.64 10.47 10.33
C VAL A 57 -6.64 9.92 11.37
N LYS A 58 -6.52 10.53 12.55
CA LYS A 58 -5.65 10.00 13.62
C LYS A 58 -6.28 8.88 14.44
N THR A 59 -7.60 8.67 14.35
CA THR A 59 -8.25 7.64 15.15
C THR A 59 -7.96 6.24 14.63
N ARG A 60 -7.80 5.30 15.56
CA ARG A 60 -7.68 3.87 15.24
C ARG A 60 -8.94 3.32 14.57
N SER A 61 -10.11 3.69 15.08
CA SER A 61 -11.41 3.23 14.58
C SER A 61 -11.59 3.56 13.11
N PHE A 62 -11.21 4.76 12.69
CA PHE A 62 -11.30 5.18 11.29
C PHE A 62 -10.51 4.25 10.35
N TRP A 63 -9.26 3.92 10.68
CA TRP A 63 -8.44 3.06 9.82
C TRP A 63 -8.93 1.61 9.78
N ILE A 64 -9.51 1.11 10.86
CA ILE A 64 -10.19 -0.20 10.85
C ILE A 64 -11.40 -0.14 9.91
N ALA A 65 -12.25 0.87 10.05
CA ALA A 65 -13.41 1.07 9.15
C ALA A 65 -12.99 1.26 7.69
N LYS A 66 -11.85 1.92 7.44
CA LYS A 66 -11.28 2.09 6.10
C LYS A 66 -10.89 0.77 5.47
N GLU A 67 -10.28 -0.14 6.23
CA GLU A 67 -9.96 -1.47 5.70
C GLU A 67 -11.17 -2.38 5.56
N ASP A 68 -12.15 -2.26 6.46
CA ASP A 68 -13.43 -2.96 6.30
C ASP A 68 -14.14 -2.49 5.01
N TYR A 69 -14.09 -1.20 4.71
CA TYR A 69 -14.64 -0.64 3.47
C TYR A 69 -13.90 -1.13 2.21
N GLU A 70 -12.60 -1.43 2.32
CA GLU A 70 -11.77 -1.95 1.22
C GLU A 70 -11.66 -3.48 1.19
N ASP A 71 -12.33 -4.19 2.11
CA ASP A 71 -12.28 -5.65 2.30
C ASP A 71 -10.85 -6.22 2.52
N GLU A 72 -10.00 -5.48 3.23
CA GLU A 72 -8.58 -5.84 3.41
C GLU A 72 -8.28 -6.55 4.75
N ASN A 73 -9.14 -6.40 5.77
CA ASN A 73 -9.12 -7.08 7.09
C ASN A 73 -7.77 -7.13 7.86
N TYR A 74 -6.75 -6.38 7.43
CA TYR A 74 -5.36 -6.48 7.88
C TYR A 74 -5.15 -5.94 9.30
N LEU A 75 -5.69 -4.77 9.61
CA LEU A 75 -5.59 -4.17 10.93
C LEU A 75 -6.38 -4.95 11.97
N ARG A 76 -7.50 -5.58 11.58
CA ARG A 76 -8.26 -6.47 12.48
C ARG A 76 -7.42 -7.66 12.90
N SER A 77 -6.79 -8.36 11.95
CA SER A 77 -5.93 -9.51 12.27
C SER A 77 -4.81 -9.11 13.23
N LEU A 78 -4.17 -7.96 13.01
CA LEU A 78 -3.11 -7.45 13.88
C LEU A 78 -3.61 -7.08 15.29
N VAL A 79 -4.78 -6.45 15.38
CA VAL A 79 -5.40 -6.07 16.66
C VAL A 79 -5.69 -7.30 17.51
N ASP A 80 -6.22 -8.35 16.89
CA ASP A 80 -6.60 -9.58 17.57
C ASP A 80 -5.39 -10.35 18.12
N THR A 81 -4.18 -10.12 17.57
CA THR A 81 -2.95 -10.72 18.10
C THR A 81 -2.54 -10.22 19.48
N GLY A 82 -3.19 -9.18 20.03
CA GLY A 82 -2.89 -8.62 21.35
C GLY A 82 -1.49 -8.02 21.47
N ARG A 83 -0.77 -7.82 20.35
CA ARG A 83 0.61 -7.35 20.36
C ARG A 83 0.66 -5.85 20.70
N PRO A 84 1.47 -5.45 21.71
CA PRO A 84 1.63 -4.05 22.11
C PRO A 84 2.41 -3.20 21.08
N ILE A 85 2.78 -3.77 19.93
CA ILE A 85 3.67 -3.19 18.92
C ILE A 85 2.93 -2.19 18.02
N LEU A 86 1.60 -2.10 18.11
CA LEU A 86 0.82 -1.13 17.36
C LEU A 86 1.04 0.27 17.96
N GLY A 87 2.12 0.93 17.53
CA GLY A 87 2.28 2.37 17.74
C GLY A 87 1.03 3.11 17.25
N ASN A 88 0.81 4.33 17.73
CA ASN A 88 -0.40 5.13 17.44
C ASN A 88 -0.58 5.55 15.96
N ASN A 89 0.13 4.92 15.01
CA ASN A 89 0.16 5.29 13.61
C ASN A 89 -0.51 4.23 12.72
N PHE A 90 -1.81 4.03 12.93
CA PHE A 90 -2.65 3.10 12.15
C PHE A 90 -2.67 3.44 10.65
N ALA A 91 -2.50 4.72 10.29
CA ALA A 91 -2.32 5.16 8.91
C ALA A 91 -1.15 4.46 8.23
N VAL A 92 0.02 4.47 8.88
CA VAL A 92 1.22 3.83 8.35
C VAL A 92 1.04 2.32 8.23
N LEU A 93 0.46 1.67 9.25
CA LEU A 93 0.21 0.23 9.22
C LEU A 93 -0.72 -0.16 8.08
N SER A 94 -1.82 0.59 7.90
CA SER A 94 -2.81 0.32 6.85
C SER A 94 -2.27 0.56 5.43
N ILE A 95 -1.37 1.53 5.27
CA ILE A 95 -0.76 1.87 3.97
C ILE A 95 0.40 0.93 3.64
N LYS A 96 1.28 0.66 4.60
CA LYS A 96 2.55 -0.04 4.37
C LYS A 96 2.44 -1.55 4.53
N LYS A 97 1.42 -2.03 5.24
CA LYS A 97 1.19 -3.44 5.58
C LYS A 97 2.50 -4.20 5.88
N PRO A 98 3.24 -3.78 6.92
CA PRO A 98 4.61 -4.24 7.12
C PRO A 98 4.73 -5.72 7.53
N PHE A 99 3.66 -6.31 8.06
CA PHE A 99 3.59 -7.69 8.52
C PHE A 99 2.96 -8.64 7.49
N GLU A 100 3.15 -9.94 7.69
CA GLU A 100 2.47 -11.04 6.95
C GLU A 100 2.69 -11.03 5.43
N ARG A 101 3.82 -10.46 4.97
CA ARG A 101 4.24 -10.51 3.57
C ARG A 101 5.70 -10.89 3.43
N GLY A 102 6.05 -11.48 2.29
CA GLY A 102 7.44 -11.66 1.91
C GLY A 102 8.13 -10.31 1.76
N LEU A 103 9.02 -9.97 2.70
CA LEU A 103 9.85 -8.75 2.62
C LEU A 103 11.06 -8.93 1.72
N LEU A 104 11.46 -10.20 1.51
CA LEU A 104 12.43 -10.57 0.50
C LEU A 104 11.75 -10.46 -0.87
N ILE A 105 12.05 -9.40 -1.59
CA ILE A 105 11.67 -9.29 -3.00
C ILE A 105 12.63 -10.19 -3.77
N HIS A 106 12.24 -11.46 -3.90
CA HIS A 106 12.77 -12.34 -4.91
C HIS A 106 11.94 -12.09 -6.17
N GLU A 107 12.33 -11.12 -6.99
CA GLU A 107 12.01 -11.27 -8.40
C GLU A 107 12.77 -12.50 -8.87
N ASN A 108 12.07 -13.62 -9.03
CA ASN A 108 12.65 -14.81 -9.60
C ASN A 108 12.91 -14.46 -11.07
N PRO A 109 14.17 -14.39 -11.56
CA PRO A 109 14.43 -14.04 -12.93
C PRO A 109 13.71 -15.05 -13.82
N LYS A 110 12.70 -14.62 -14.57
CA LYS A 110 12.06 -15.45 -15.59
C LYS A 110 13.02 -15.58 -16.77
N GLY A 111 14.05 -16.41 -16.63
CA GLY A 111 15.02 -16.60 -17.71
C GLY A 111 16.27 -17.36 -17.30
N LYS A 112 16.70 -18.28 -18.17
CA LYS A 112 17.84 -19.19 -17.98
C LYS A 112 19.23 -18.51 -17.93
N ASN A 113 19.35 -17.20 -18.19
CA ASN A 113 20.65 -16.62 -18.58
C ASN A 113 21.05 -15.27 -17.95
N GLU A 114 20.37 -14.73 -16.93
CA GLU A 114 20.72 -13.38 -16.44
C GLU A 114 20.74 -13.28 -14.91
N VAL A 115 21.83 -13.79 -14.30
CA VAL A 115 22.14 -13.60 -12.87
C VAL A 115 22.27 -12.11 -12.50
N ALA A 116 22.50 -11.22 -13.49
CA ALA A 116 22.89 -9.83 -13.24
C ALA A 116 21.87 -8.74 -13.65
N ARG A 117 20.78 -9.05 -14.39
CA ARG A 117 19.89 -8.01 -14.95
C ARG A 117 18.50 -7.92 -14.31
N HIS A 118 18.09 -8.94 -13.56
CA HIS A 118 16.75 -9.04 -12.99
C HIS A 118 16.76 -9.27 -11.48
N VAL A 119 17.90 -9.04 -10.83
CA VAL A 119 17.98 -9.10 -9.38
C VAL A 119 17.81 -7.69 -8.84
N ASP A 120 16.85 -7.53 -7.93
CA ASP A 120 16.63 -6.27 -7.22
C ASP A 120 17.99 -5.69 -6.74
N PRO A 121 18.31 -4.42 -7.06
CA PRO A 121 19.62 -3.82 -6.81
C PRO A 121 20.02 -3.79 -5.33
N ARG A 122 19.11 -4.16 -4.43
CA ARG A 122 19.36 -4.29 -2.98
C ARG A 122 19.97 -5.64 -2.57
N TRP A 123 20.09 -6.60 -3.49
CA TRP A 123 20.83 -7.83 -3.22
C TRP A 123 22.32 -7.64 -3.39
N PHE A 124 23.08 -8.05 -2.39
CA PHE A 124 24.53 -8.08 -2.42
C PHE A 124 24.99 -9.52 -2.59
N PHE A 125 25.93 -9.74 -3.51
CA PHE A 125 26.49 -11.05 -3.81
C PHE A 125 28.00 -11.02 -3.63
N ASP A 126 28.50 -12.01 -2.92
CA ASP A 126 29.91 -12.39 -2.89
C ASP A 126 30.10 -13.67 -3.70
N ASN A 127 31.01 -13.63 -4.67
CA ASN A 127 31.17 -14.65 -5.70
C ASN A 127 32.51 -15.38 -5.56
N GLY A 128 32.52 -16.47 -4.80
CA GLY A 128 33.62 -17.44 -4.87
C GLY A 128 33.55 -18.33 -6.11
N GLY A 129 34.71 -18.77 -6.62
CA GLY A 129 34.82 -19.74 -7.72
C GLY A 129 34.22 -19.19 -9.01
N ASP A 130 33.31 -19.96 -9.61
CA ASP A 130 32.55 -19.55 -10.80
C ASP A 130 31.33 -18.66 -10.49
N GLY A 131 31.17 -18.27 -9.22
CA GLY A 131 30.08 -17.40 -8.76
C GLY A 131 28.72 -18.09 -8.66
N TRP A 132 27.69 -17.26 -8.46
CA TRP A 132 26.29 -17.71 -8.39
C TRP A 132 25.72 -18.05 -9.77
N ARG A 133 24.93 -19.13 -9.85
CA ARG A 133 24.16 -19.50 -11.06
C ARG A 133 22.70 -19.76 -10.74
N TYR A 134 21.81 -19.44 -11.67
CA TYR A 134 20.42 -19.89 -11.62
C TYR A 134 20.28 -21.21 -12.36
N GLN A 135 19.71 -22.21 -11.71
CA GLN A 135 19.44 -23.51 -12.31
C GLN A 135 18.02 -23.95 -12.00
N ALA A 136 17.34 -24.56 -12.96
CA ALA A 136 16.05 -25.18 -12.70
C ALA A 136 16.22 -26.31 -11.66
N PRO A 137 15.25 -26.50 -10.74
CA PRO A 137 15.34 -27.62 -9.82
C PRO A 137 15.39 -28.94 -10.60
N PRO A 138 16.10 -29.97 -10.09
CA PRO A 138 16.15 -31.27 -10.72
C PRO A 138 14.73 -31.82 -10.97
N SER A 139 14.54 -32.45 -12.13
CA SER A 139 13.23 -32.95 -12.56
C SER A 139 12.58 -33.92 -11.57
N PHE A 140 13.38 -34.70 -10.83
CA PHE A 140 12.88 -35.62 -9.81
C PHE A 140 12.29 -34.90 -8.58
N ILE A 141 12.74 -33.68 -8.26
CA ILE A 141 12.16 -32.88 -7.18
C ILE A 141 10.85 -32.23 -7.65
N GLN A 142 10.80 -31.82 -8.92
CA GLN A 142 9.60 -31.22 -9.51
C GLN A 142 8.36 -32.12 -9.46
N SER A 143 8.54 -33.45 -9.53
CA SER A 143 7.46 -34.43 -9.40
C SER A 143 6.94 -34.61 -7.96
N HIS A 144 7.67 -34.13 -6.96
CA HIS A 144 7.30 -34.24 -5.54
C HIS A 144 6.73 -32.94 -4.97
N PHE A 145 6.75 -31.84 -5.72
CA PHE A 145 6.07 -30.62 -5.28
C PHE A 145 4.56 -30.85 -5.24
N HIS A 146 3.92 -30.37 -4.18
CA HIS A 146 2.47 -30.25 -4.15
C HIS A 146 2.03 -29.37 -5.34
N PRO A 147 0.91 -29.66 -6.02
CA PRO A 147 0.49 -28.94 -7.22
C PRO A 147 0.46 -27.41 -7.05
N GLU A 148 0.16 -26.93 -5.85
CA GLU A 148 0.12 -25.50 -5.51
C GLU A 148 1.50 -24.80 -5.50
N PHE A 149 2.60 -25.56 -5.36
CA PHE A 149 3.96 -25.04 -5.33
C PHE A 149 4.73 -25.27 -6.62
N LYS A 150 4.15 -25.98 -7.59
CA LYS A 150 4.84 -26.39 -8.81
C LYS A 150 5.32 -25.20 -9.65
N ASP A 151 4.52 -24.13 -9.67
CA ASP A 151 4.81 -22.90 -10.43
C ASP A 151 5.54 -21.83 -9.58
N LEU A 152 5.84 -22.13 -8.31
CA LEU A 152 6.53 -21.22 -7.39
C LEU A 152 8.06 -21.42 -7.41
N PHE A 153 8.55 -22.56 -7.93
CA PHE A 153 9.96 -22.94 -7.92
C PHE A 153 10.50 -23.18 -9.34
N ASP A 154 10.59 -22.11 -10.13
CA ASP A 154 11.12 -22.19 -11.51
C ASP A 154 12.65 -22.29 -11.56
N ALA A 155 13.33 -21.84 -10.50
CA ALA A 155 14.78 -21.79 -10.41
C ALA A 155 15.28 -21.81 -8.96
N CYS A 156 16.50 -22.28 -8.78
CA CYS A 156 17.29 -22.23 -7.56
C CYS A 156 18.62 -21.53 -7.83
N LEU A 157 19.15 -20.88 -6.79
CA LEU A 157 20.49 -20.29 -6.80
C LEU A 157 21.51 -21.34 -6.37
N GLU A 158 22.47 -21.63 -7.23
CA GLU A 158 23.56 -22.57 -7.04
C GLU A 158 24.86 -21.80 -6.73
N THR A 159 25.61 -22.28 -5.74
CA THR A 159 26.96 -21.78 -5.39
C THR A 159 28.03 -22.57 -6.11
N SER A 160 29.20 -21.96 -6.30
CA SER A 160 30.38 -22.65 -6.87
C SER A 160 31.20 -23.41 -5.81
N TYR A 161 32.42 -23.82 -6.17
CA TYR A 161 33.34 -24.60 -5.35
C TYR A 161 34.07 -23.79 -4.25
N GLN A 162 33.97 -22.46 -4.28
CA GLN A 162 34.43 -21.59 -3.19
C GLN A 162 33.22 -20.93 -2.52
N THR A 163 33.46 -20.24 -1.40
CA THR A 163 32.42 -19.54 -0.64
C THR A 163 31.72 -18.50 -1.51
N CYS A 164 30.43 -18.70 -1.73
CA CYS A 164 29.53 -17.69 -2.27
C CYS A 164 28.57 -17.25 -1.16
N SER A 165 28.33 -15.95 -1.01
CA SER A 165 27.34 -15.44 -0.07
C SER A 165 26.38 -14.48 -0.76
N LYS A 166 25.17 -14.36 -0.22
CA LYS A 166 24.19 -13.36 -0.64
C LYS A 166 23.50 -12.79 0.58
N TYR A 167 23.28 -11.49 0.60
CA TYR A 167 22.53 -10.82 1.67
C TYR A 167 21.68 -9.69 1.11
N PHE A 168 20.68 -9.30 1.90
CA PHE A 168 19.72 -8.26 1.57
C PHE A 168 19.37 -7.51 2.85
N ASP A 169 19.50 -6.19 2.81
CA ASP A 169 19.22 -5.36 3.97
C ASP A 169 17.77 -4.87 3.94
N ILE A 170 17.03 -5.18 5.01
CA ILE A 170 15.65 -4.71 5.20
C ILE A 170 15.65 -3.53 6.16
N SER A 171 15.33 -2.34 5.65
CA SER A 171 15.06 -1.17 6.49
C SER A 171 13.66 -1.26 7.11
N ILE A 172 13.60 -1.70 8.37
CA ILE A 172 12.35 -1.74 9.15
C ILE A 172 11.71 -0.34 9.26
N LYS A 173 12.54 0.72 9.27
CA LYS A 173 12.09 2.12 9.27
C LYS A 173 11.32 2.49 8.00
N GLU A 174 11.78 2.05 6.83
CA GLU A 174 11.08 2.29 5.55
C GLU A 174 9.74 1.56 5.45
N LEU A 175 9.60 0.46 6.18
CA LEU A 175 8.34 -0.24 6.38
C LEU A 175 7.39 0.51 7.33
N GLY A 176 7.81 1.67 7.86
CA GLY A 176 7.02 2.49 8.77
C GLY A 176 7.02 1.99 10.21
N LEU A 177 7.89 1.03 10.52
CA LEU A 177 8.07 0.51 11.86
C LEU A 177 9.27 1.25 12.49
N SER A 178 8.98 2.06 13.51
CA SER A 178 10.02 2.69 14.32
C SER A 178 9.71 2.48 15.79
N VAL A 179 10.74 2.24 16.60
CA VAL A 179 10.58 2.21 18.05
C VAL A 179 10.30 3.64 18.48
N SER A 180 9.09 3.91 18.96
CA SER A 180 8.78 5.18 19.60
C SER A 180 9.53 5.23 20.92
N THR A 181 10.73 5.80 20.92
CA THR A 181 11.40 6.23 22.15
C THR A 181 10.52 7.30 22.79
N LYS A 182 9.93 6.98 23.94
CA LYS A 182 9.27 7.94 24.82
C LYS A 182 10.30 8.80 25.51
#